data_AF-A0A0R3Q292-F1
#
_entry.id   AF-A0A0R3Q292-F1
#
_cell.length_a   1.000
_cell.length_b   1.000
_cell.length_c   1.000
_cell.angle_alpha   90.00
_cell.angle_beta   90.00
_cell.angle_gamma   90.00
#
_symmetry.space_group_name_H-M   'P 1'
#
loop_
_entity.id
_entity.type
_entity.pdbx_description
1 polymer ?
#
loop_
_entity_poly.entity_id
_entity_poly.type
_entity_poly.pdbx_seq_one_letter_code
_entity_poly.pdbx_strand_id
1 'polypeptide(L)'
;LLVSQLTNNSCVDRVNPRIGVFCPKVAYLCDNSVYYMLMTEQCPRTCNGCPGSGSATLPPSSRGKLLSTCVDRVNPRAGISDCPQRACLSSNSVYFELMTEQCPKTCNKCPGTVHATPADSN
;
A
#
# COMPACT_ATOMS: atom_id res chain seq x y z
N LEU A 1 -5.50 13.31 -36.09
CA LEU A 1 -4.59 13.93 -35.10
C LEU A 1 -4.53 13.02 -33.89
N LEU A 2 -3.34 12.52 -33.55
CA LEU A 2 -3.09 11.61 -32.44
C LEU A 2 -3.21 12.34 -31.10
N VAL A 3 -3.99 11.76 -30.18
CA VAL A 3 -4.15 12.24 -28.80
C VAL A 3 -2.81 12.03 -28.09
N SER A 4 -2.00 13.07 -28.00
CA SER A 4 -0.77 13.05 -27.19
C SER A 4 -1.18 13.02 -25.72
N GLN A 5 -1.10 11.82 -25.16
CA GLN A 5 -1.45 11.52 -23.78
C GLN A 5 -0.66 12.43 -22.82
N LEU A 6 -1.38 12.93 -21.82
CA LEU A 6 -0.94 13.72 -20.69
C LEU A 6 0.31 13.12 -20.02
N THR A 7 1.50 13.62 -20.34
CA THR A 7 2.69 13.40 -19.50
C THR A 7 2.61 14.31 -18.29
N ASN A 8 1.72 13.97 -17.34
CA ASN A 8 1.69 14.60 -16.03
C ASN A 8 2.91 14.10 -15.22
N ASN A 9 4.06 14.66 -15.53
CA ASN A 9 5.39 14.21 -15.11
C ASN A 9 5.77 14.60 -13.66
N SER A 10 4.81 14.80 -12.75
CA SER A 10 5.11 15.28 -11.40
C SER A 10 5.07 14.16 -10.35
N CYS A 11 5.51 12.95 -10.71
CA CYS A 11 5.85 11.98 -9.68
C CYS A 11 7.19 12.40 -9.06
N VAL A 12 7.14 13.10 -7.93
CA VAL A 12 8.29 13.65 -7.19
C VAL A 12 8.09 13.45 -5.70
N ASP A 13 9.20 13.37 -4.97
CA ASP A 13 9.16 13.30 -3.52
C ASP A 13 8.57 14.59 -2.94
N ARG A 14 7.68 14.43 -1.96
CA ARG A 14 7.06 15.55 -1.27
C ARG A 14 8.08 16.17 -0.32
N VAL A 15 8.17 17.49 -0.38
CA VAL A 15 9.04 18.27 0.51
C VAL A 15 8.17 19.04 1.49
N ASN A 16 8.47 18.94 2.77
CA ASN A 16 7.82 19.76 3.78
C ASN A 16 8.51 21.14 3.83
N PRO A 17 7.81 22.27 3.62
CA PRO A 17 8.43 23.61 3.65
C PRO A 17 9.10 23.98 4.97
N ARG A 18 8.73 23.33 6.09
CA ARG A 18 9.31 23.60 7.41
C ARG A 18 10.48 22.68 7.77
N ILE A 19 10.52 21.47 7.23
CA ILE A 19 11.48 20.42 7.63
C ILE A 19 12.50 20.13 6.51
N GLY A 20 12.17 20.50 5.27
CA GLY A 20 13.00 20.29 4.09
C GLY A 20 12.88 18.87 3.52
N VAL A 21 13.91 18.48 2.75
CA VAL A 21 13.96 17.19 2.06
C VAL A 21 14.30 16.08 3.06
N PHE A 22 13.39 15.11 3.22
CA PHE A 22 13.57 14.01 4.18
C PHE A 22 13.67 12.63 3.52
N CYS A 23 13.06 12.42 2.34
CA CYS A 23 13.01 11.12 1.68
C CYS A 23 14.38 10.40 1.53
N PRO A 24 15.48 11.05 1.11
CA PRO A 24 16.78 10.40 1.03
C PRO A 24 17.31 9.87 2.37
N LYS A 25 16.95 10.53 3.49
CA LYS A 25 17.38 10.14 4.84
C LYS A 25 16.62 8.94 5.39
N VAL A 26 15.42 8.69 4.88
CA VAL A 26 14.54 7.61 5.33
C VAL A 26 14.28 6.57 4.24
N ALA A 27 15.11 6.54 3.20
CA ALA A 27 14.97 5.58 2.09
C ALA A 27 14.97 4.11 2.53
N TYR A 28 15.66 3.78 3.62
CA TYR A 28 15.63 2.44 4.21
C TYR A 28 14.24 1.99 4.70
N LEU A 29 13.30 2.94 4.90
CA LEU A 29 11.91 2.63 5.22
C LEU A 29 11.10 2.19 3.99
N CYS A 30 11.62 2.35 2.77
CA CYS A 30 11.00 1.82 1.55
C CYS A 30 10.98 0.28 1.55
N ASP A 31 11.84 -0.41 2.32
CA ASP A 31 11.82 -1.88 2.44
C ASP A 31 11.03 -2.36 3.66
N ASN A 32 10.58 -1.42 4.50
CA ASN A 32 9.84 -1.74 5.71
C ASN A 32 8.34 -1.80 5.39
N SER A 33 7.74 -2.99 5.49
CA SER A 33 6.31 -3.21 5.19
C SER A 33 5.36 -2.30 5.97
N VAL A 34 5.75 -1.84 7.16
CA VAL A 34 4.98 -0.92 8.00
C VAL A 34 4.95 0.49 7.41
N TYR A 35 6.08 0.93 6.84
CA TYR A 35 6.24 2.30 6.32
C TYR A 35 6.08 2.37 4.79
N TYR A 36 6.06 1.24 4.10
CA TYR A 36 6.00 1.13 2.64
C TYR A 36 4.91 2.00 2.00
N MET A 37 3.68 1.94 2.53
CA MET A 37 2.57 2.75 2.02
C MET A 37 2.80 4.26 2.20
N LEU A 38 3.25 4.67 3.39
CA LEU A 38 3.55 6.08 3.66
C LEU A 38 4.69 6.57 2.76
N MET A 39 5.72 5.75 2.62
CA MET A 39 6.91 6.05 1.85
C MET A 39 6.62 6.13 0.35
N THR A 40 5.73 5.29 -0.18
CA THR A 40 5.30 5.38 -1.59
C THR A 40 4.37 6.56 -1.86
N GLU A 41 3.64 7.08 -0.85
CA GLU A 41 2.83 8.28 -1.01
C GLU A 41 3.65 9.58 -0.89
N GLN A 42 4.55 9.63 0.08
CA GLN A 42 5.34 10.83 0.40
C GLN A 42 6.65 10.90 -0.40
N CYS A 43 7.22 9.74 -0.72
CA CYS A 43 8.52 9.60 -1.37
C CYS A 43 8.45 8.68 -2.60
N PRO A 44 7.51 8.91 -3.54
CA PRO A 44 7.33 8.00 -4.67
C PRO A 44 8.56 7.92 -5.59
N ARG A 45 9.44 8.93 -5.64
CA ARG A 45 10.70 8.80 -6.39
C ARG A 45 11.75 8.04 -5.62
N THR A 46 11.97 8.40 -4.35
CA THR A 46 12.97 7.71 -3.53
C THR A 46 12.66 6.21 -3.40
N CYS A 47 11.38 5.82 -3.37
CA CYS A 47 10.97 4.42 -3.30
C CYS A 47 10.60 3.79 -4.65
N ASN A 48 10.99 4.39 -5.79
CA ASN A 48 10.71 3.86 -7.13
C ASN A 48 9.22 3.59 -7.46
N GLY A 49 8.29 4.28 -6.79
CA GLY A 49 6.85 4.21 -7.02
C GLY A 49 6.33 5.05 -8.19
N CYS A 50 7.22 5.69 -8.96
CA CYS A 50 6.81 6.55 -10.07
C CYS A 50 6.46 5.77 -11.35
N PRO A 51 5.33 6.09 -11.99
CA PRO A 51 4.97 5.49 -13.28
C PRO A 51 5.99 5.92 -14.35
N GLY A 52 6.65 4.95 -14.98
CA GLY A 52 7.60 5.18 -16.09
C GLY A 52 9.09 5.10 -15.74
N SER A 53 9.48 4.92 -14.47
CA SER A 53 10.79 4.31 -14.19
C SER A 53 10.71 2.84 -14.59
N GLY A 54 11.66 2.34 -15.38
CA GLY A 54 11.65 1.06 -16.11
C GLY A 54 11.60 -0.23 -15.27
N SER A 55 10.71 -0.30 -14.29
CA SER A 55 10.05 -1.52 -13.84
C SER A 55 8.61 -1.15 -13.56
N ALA A 56 7.79 -1.17 -14.61
CA ALA A 56 6.34 -1.10 -14.50
C ALA A 56 5.82 -2.37 -13.82
N THR A 57 6.01 -2.48 -12.51
CA THR A 57 5.02 -3.18 -11.71
C THR A 57 3.85 -2.21 -11.61
N LEU A 58 3.00 -2.25 -12.63
CA LEU A 58 1.65 -1.69 -12.57
C LEU A 58 1.08 -1.99 -11.17
N PRO A 59 0.37 -1.06 -10.49
CA PRO A 59 -0.61 -1.53 -9.53
C PRO A 59 -1.49 -2.49 -10.32
N PRO A 60 -1.69 -3.76 -9.92
CA PRO A 60 -2.60 -4.62 -10.65
C PRO A 60 -3.98 -4.00 -10.51
N SER A 61 -4.40 -3.27 -11.54
CA SER A 61 -5.81 -2.98 -11.80
C SER A 61 -6.49 -4.33 -11.98
N SER A 62 -7.02 -4.82 -10.85
CA SER A 62 -8.28 -5.54 -10.74
C SER A 62 -8.57 -6.55 -11.86
N ARG A 63 -7.70 -7.55 -11.99
CA ARG A 63 -8.04 -8.90 -12.48
C ARG A 63 -6.85 -9.83 -12.31
N GLY A 64 -6.52 -10.12 -11.05
CA GLY A 64 -5.41 -11.00 -10.74
C GLY A 64 -5.01 -10.89 -9.28
N LYS A 65 -5.56 -11.80 -8.49
CA LYS A 65 -5.20 -12.15 -7.11
C LYS A 65 -3.69 -12.27 -6.97
N LEU A 66 -3.01 -11.16 -6.65
CA LEU A 66 -1.56 -11.15 -6.43
C LEU A 66 -1.30 -10.49 -5.09
N LEU A 67 -1.33 -11.34 -4.06
CA LEU A 67 -0.67 -11.20 -2.77
C LEU A 67 -0.41 -9.75 -2.29
N SER A 68 -1.45 -8.92 -2.22
CA SER A 68 -1.43 -7.76 -1.34
C SER A 68 -1.13 -8.34 0.03
N THR A 69 0.04 -8.04 0.59
CA THR A 69 0.38 -8.45 1.95
C THR A 69 -0.77 -7.98 2.82
N CYS A 70 -1.63 -8.91 3.21
CA CYS A 70 -2.77 -8.58 4.03
C CYS A 70 -2.18 -8.25 5.39
N VAL A 71 -2.04 -6.95 5.66
CA VAL A 71 -1.43 -6.40 6.87
C VAL A 71 -2.30 -5.28 7.40
N ASP A 72 -2.35 -5.19 8.72
CA ASP A 72 -3.01 -4.09 9.38
C ASP A 72 -2.17 -2.82 9.18
N ARG A 73 -2.85 -1.72 8.83
CA ARG A 73 -2.20 -0.43 8.67
C ARG A 73 -1.77 0.09 10.03
N VAL A 74 -0.65 0.81 10.04
CA VAL A 74 -0.16 1.50 11.23
C VAL A 74 -0.56 2.96 11.22
N ASN A 75 -0.67 3.52 12.42
CA ASN A 75 -0.78 4.96 12.57
C ASN A 75 0.59 5.59 12.27
N PRO A 76 0.73 6.44 11.24
CA PRO A 76 2.02 7.00 10.85
C PRO A 76 2.62 7.93 11.93
N ARG A 77 1.81 8.41 12.88
CA ARG A 77 2.27 9.24 14.00
C ARG A 77 2.87 8.43 15.13
N ALA A 78 2.39 7.20 15.34
CA ALA A 78 2.81 6.33 16.44
C ALA A 78 3.71 5.17 15.97
N GLY A 79 3.72 4.85 14.68
CA GLY A 79 4.44 3.71 14.11
C GLY A 79 3.86 2.34 14.51
N ILE A 80 2.70 2.32 15.15
CA ILE A 80 2.03 1.11 15.69
C ILE A 80 0.61 1.04 15.11
N SER A 81 0.08 -0.18 14.96
CA SER A 81 -1.30 -0.40 14.52
C SER A 81 -2.28 -0.27 15.70
N ASP A 82 -3.31 0.55 15.52
CA ASP A 82 -4.43 0.67 16.45
C ASP A 82 -5.46 -0.48 16.28
N CYS A 83 -5.26 -1.36 15.30
CA CYS A 83 -6.21 -2.43 14.96
C CYS A 83 -6.53 -3.39 16.11
N PRO A 84 -5.57 -3.86 16.94
CA PRO A 84 -5.88 -4.74 18.08
C PRO A 84 -6.89 -4.13 19.06
N GLN A 85 -6.83 -2.81 19.28
CA GLN A 85 -7.76 -2.09 20.16
C GLN A 85 -9.14 -1.89 19.53
N ARG A 86 -9.22 -1.99 18.20
CA ARG A 86 -10.43 -1.75 17.41
C ARG A 86 -11.05 -3.03 16.86
N ALA A 87 -10.55 -4.20 17.25
CA ALA A 87 -11.03 -5.49 16.77
C ALA A 87 -12.55 -5.67 16.94
N CYS A 88 -13.14 -5.12 18.00
CA CYS A 88 -14.59 -5.15 18.23
C CYS A 88 -15.42 -4.44 17.14
N LEU A 89 -14.82 -3.51 16.39
CA LEU A 89 -15.49 -2.78 15.31
C LEU A 89 -15.58 -3.60 14.02
N SER A 90 -14.88 -4.74 13.92
CA SER A 90 -14.86 -5.60 12.73
C SER A 90 -16.23 -6.15 12.31
N SER A 91 -17.12 -6.31 13.29
CA SER A 91 -18.50 -6.78 13.12
C SER A 91 -19.52 -5.64 13.08
N ASN A 92 -19.10 -4.39 13.29
CA ASN A 92 -19.99 -3.24 13.24
C ASN A 92 -20.15 -2.81 11.77
N SER A 93 -21.39 -2.81 11.28
CA SER A 93 -21.70 -2.48 9.87
C SER A 93 -21.22 -1.10 9.45
N VAL A 94 -21.24 -0.12 10.34
CA VAL A 94 -20.78 1.26 10.06
C VAL A 94 -19.26 1.30 9.85
N TYR A 95 -18.52 0.46 10.58
CA TYR A 95 -17.05 0.43 10.52
C TYR A 95 -16.52 -0.71 9.67
N PHE A 96 -17.40 -1.50 9.05
CA PHE A 96 -17.04 -2.71 8.33
C PHE A 96 -16.06 -2.42 7.19
N GLU A 97 -16.36 -1.42 6.36
CA GLU A 97 -15.52 -1.01 5.24
C GLU A 97 -14.17 -0.47 5.72
N LEU A 98 -14.19 0.47 6.67
CA LEU A 98 -12.98 1.02 7.28
C LEU A 98 -12.08 -0.06 7.88
N MET A 99 -12.65 -1.02 8.62
CA MET A 99 -11.90 -2.11 9.23
C MET A 99 -11.39 -3.12 8.20
N THR A 100 -12.05 -3.22 7.04
CA THR A 100 -11.57 -4.03 5.91
C THR A 100 -10.34 -3.42 5.25
N GLU A 101 -10.29 -2.10 5.13
CA GLU A 101 -9.15 -1.42 4.53
C GLU A 101 -7.98 -1.24 5.50
N GLN A 102 -8.29 -0.86 6.75
CA GLN A 102 -7.29 -0.50 7.74
C GLN A 102 -6.80 -1.70 8.54
N CYS A 103 -7.66 -2.70 8.78
CA CYS A 103 -7.38 -3.78 9.71
C CYS A 103 -7.73 -5.17 9.13
N PRO A 104 -7.34 -5.50 7.88
CA PRO A 104 -7.77 -6.73 7.24
C PRO A 104 -7.24 -7.99 7.92
N LYS A 105 -6.08 -7.97 8.61
CA LYS A 105 -5.62 -9.12 9.40
C LYS A 105 -6.39 -9.25 10.70
N THR A 106 -6.47 -8.17 11.46
CA THR A 106 -7.18 -8.17 12.76
C THR A 106 -8.64 -8.59 12.58
N CYS A 107 -9.25 -8.26 11.44
CA CYS A 107 -10.63 -8.63 11.16
C CYS A 107 -10.80 -9.96 10.41
N ASN A 108 -9.72 -10.70 10.14
CA ASN A 108 -9.73 -11.92 9.32
C ASN A 108 -10.35 -11.71 7.92
N LYS A 109 -10.21 -10.51 7.36
CA LYS A 109 -10.71 -10.14 6.03
C LYS A 109 -9.64 -10.26 4.94
N CYS A 110 -8.47 -10.79 5.29
CA CYS A 110 -7.48 -11.18 4.31
C CYS A 110 -8.11 -12.11 3.29
N PRO A 111 -7.95 -11.86 1.98
CA PRO A 111 -8.27 -12.86 1.00
C PRO A 111 -7.34 -14.04 1.29
N GLY A 112 -7.91 -15.16 1.75
CA GLY A 112 -7.16 -16.38 1.99
C GLY A 112 -6.28 -16.63 0.77
N THR A 113 -4.99 -16.90 0.99
CA THR A 113 -4.13 -17.49 -0.03
C THR A 113 -4.98 -18.58 -0.66
N VAL A 114 -5.28 -18.47 -1.96
CA VAL A 114 -5.70 -19.68 -2.65
C VAL A 114 -4.48 -20.54 -2.45
N HIS A 115 -4.62 -21.58 -1.64
CA HIS A 115 -3.82 -22.76 -1.85
C HIS A 115 -3.91 -22.95 -3.36
N ALA A 116 -2.78 -22.82 -4.06
CA ALA A 116 -2.71 -23.36 -5.39
C ALA A 116 -3.06 -24.82 -5.18
N THR A 117 -4.33 -25.17 -5.40
CA THR A 117 -4.69 -26.54 -5.66
C THR A 117 -3.77 -26.92 -6.81
N PRO A 118 -2.82 -27.85 -6.62
CA PRO A 118 -2.20 -28.48 -7.77
C PRO A 118 -3.39 -28.99 -8.58
N ALA A 119 -3.47 -28.58 -9.83
CA ALA A 119 -4.37 -29.21 -10.77
C ALA A 119 -3.87 -30.66 -10.88
N ASP A 120 -4.44 -31.52 -10.04
CA ASP A 120 -4.22 -32.96 -10.08
C ASP A 120 -4.85 -33.49 -11.36
N SER A 121 -4.08 -34.37 -12.00
CA SER A 121 -4.37 -35.03 -13.26
C SER A 121 -5.59 -35.94 -13.15
N ASN A 122 -6.51 -35.86 -14.12
CA ASN A 122 -7.08 -37.03 -14.80
C ASN A 122 -7.71 -36.59 -16.12
#